data_AF-A0A9X2IGR5-F1
#
_entry.id   AF-A0A9X2IGR5-F1
#
_cell.length_a   1.000
_cell.length_b   1.000
_cell.length_c   1.000
_cell.angle_alpha   90.00
_cell.angle_beta   90.00
_cell.angle_gamma   90.00
#
_symmetry.space_group_name_H-M   'P 1'
#
loop_
_entity.id
_entity.type
_entity.pdbx_description
1 polymer ?
#
loop_
_entity_poly.entity_id
_entity_poly.type
_entity_poly.pdbx_seq_one_letter_code
_entity_poly.pdbx_strand_id
1 'polypeptide(L)'
;MLSLRWTARVLLLLSVAAAVAACWLVLDNPSIDGTSRGDDYTCLAPYETVLLHGDNTPGGEPPQDAVAIHDRCEAAGARRFELAVAAAAGSVVLLLGGVVVRERDRHSVARY
;
A
#
# COMPACT_ATOMS: atom_id res chain seq x y z
N MET A 1 1.78 32.31 7.78
CA MET A 1 1.15 31.44 8.81
C MET A 1 0.09 30.60 8.12
N LEU A 2 0.24 29.28 8.05
CA LEU A 2 -0.85 28.41 7.56
C LEU A 2 -2.00 28.45 8.58
N SER A 3 -3.23 28.67 8.13
CA SER A 3 -4.38 28.59 9.03
C SER A 3 -4.66 27.13 9.43
N LEU A 4 -5.15 26.92 10.66
CA LEU A 4 -5.51 25.58 11.17
C LEU A 4 -6.48 24.85 10.21
N ARG A 5 -7.37 25.59 9.56
CA ARG A 5 -8.27 25.10 8.51
C ARG A 5 -7.54 24.47 7.33
N TRP A 6 -6.46 25.10 6.86
CA TRP A 6 -5.65 24.56 5.77
C TRP A 6 -4.88 23.33 6.21
N THR A 7 -4.26 23.35 7.40
CA THR A 7 -3.55 22.20 7.95
C THR A 7 -4.46 20.98 8.09
N ALA A 8 -5.66 21.14 8.64
CA ALA A 8 -6.64 20.04 8.75
C ALA A 8 -7.00 19.44 7.39
N ARG A 9 -7.24 20.27 6.37
CA ARG A 9 -7.55 19.79 5.01
C ARG A 9 -6.40 19.00 4.40
N VAL A 10 -5.17 19.49 4.52
CA VAL A 10 -3.98 18.80 4.00
C VAL A 10 -3.82 17.45 4.68
N LEU A 11 -3.95 17.37 6.01
CA LEU A 11 -3.86 16.11 6.75
C LEU A 11 -4.94 15.10 6.31
N LEU A 12 -6.18 15.55 6.13
CA LEU A 12 -7.27 14.70 5.66
C LEU A 12 -7.04 14.21 4.22
N LEU A 13 -6.55 15.07 3.33
CA LEU A 13 -6.23 14.68 1.95
C LEU A 13 -5.07 13.67 1.90
N LEU A 14 -4.02 13.90 2.69
CA LEU A 14 -2.90 12.96 2.80
C LEU A 14 -3.34 11.62 3.40
N SER A 15 -4.28 11.62 4.35
CA SER A 15 -4.87 10.39 4.89
C SER A 15 -5.57 9.59 3.79
N VAL A 16 -6.41 10.24 2.98
CA VAL A 16 -7.10 9.58 1.86
C VAL A 16 -6.08 9.05 0.84
N ALA A 17 -5.08 9.85 0.46
CA ALA A 17 -4.04 9.42 -0.47
C ALA A 17 -3.26 8.20 0.04
N ALA A 18 -2.91 8.18 1.33
CA ALA A 18 -2.22 7.05 1.96
C ALA A 18 -3.10 5.79 2.01
N ALA A 19 -4.39 5.92 2.30
CA ALA A 19 -5.33 4.81 2.27
C ALA A 19 -5.49 4.22 0.85
N VAL A 20 -5.59 5.09 -0.17
CA VAL A 20 -5.63 4.68 -1.57
C VAL A 20 -4.35 3.94 -1.97
N ALA A 21 -3.18 4.47 -1.57
CA ALA A 21 -1.90 3.82 -1.83
C ALA A 21 -1.79 2.44 -1.14
N ALA A 22 -2.30 2.31 0.08
CA ALA A 22 -2.35 1.02 0.78
C ALA A 22 -3.21 0.00 0.03
N CYS A 23 -4.41 0.39 -0.40
CA CYS A 23 -5.26 -0.48 -1.23
C CYS A 23 -4.58 -0.86 -2.55
N TRP A 24 -3.97 0.12 -3.22
CA TRP A 24 -3.25 -0.12 -4.46
C TRP A 24 -2.13 -1.16 -4.28
N LEU A 25 -1.30 -1.02 -3.25
CA LEU A 25 -0.18 -1.93 -2.98
C LEU A 25 -0.60 -3.38 -2.72
N VAL A 26 -1.81 -3.60 -2.20
CA VAL A 26 -2.34 -4.95 -1.90
C VAL A 26 -2.97 -5.59 -3.14
N LEU A 27 -3.54 -4.78 -4.04
CA LEU A 27 -4.26 -5.24 -5.22
C LEU A 27 -3.41 -5.28 -6.49
N ASP A 28 -2.33 -4.49 -6.55
CA ASP A 28 -1.47 -4.40 -7.73
C ASP A 28 -0.42 -5.52 -7.75
N ASN A 29 -0.41 -6.26 -8.84
CA ASN A 29 0.52 -7.36 -9.09
C ASN A 29 1.97 -6.85 -9.19
N PRO A 30 2.89 -7.34 -8.34
CA PRO A 30 4.31 -7.00 -8.48
C PRO A 30 4.92 -7.71 -9.68
N SER A 31 5.92 -7.07 -10.29
CA SER A 31 6.77 -7.71 -11.29
C SER A 31 8.17 -7.99 -10.74
N ILE A 32 8.80 -9.02 -11.30
CA ILE A 32 10.20 -9.36 -11.09
C ILE A 32 10.91 -9.50 -12.44
N ASP A 33 12.17 -9.06 -12.48
CA ASP A 33 12.95 -9.08 -13.71
C ASP A 33 13.90 -10.28 -13.80
N GLY A 34 14.41 -10.57 -15.00
CA GLY A 34 15.45 -11.59 -15.22
C GLY A 34 14.95 -12.98 -14.86
N THR A 35 13.88 -13.41 -15.52
CA THR A 35 13.34 -14.78 -15.38
C THR A 35 13.54 -15.54 -16.68
N SER A 36 13.53 -16.87 -16.62
CA SER A 36 13.55 -17.71 -17.83
C SER A 36 12.31 -17.52 -18.72
N ARG A 37 11.25 -16.87 -18.21
CA ARG A 37 9.99 -16.61 -18.90
C ARG A 37 9.88 -15.21 -19.50
N GLY A 38 10.91 -14.38 -19.32
CA GLY A 38 10.95 -13.02 -19.82
C GLY A 38 11.60 -12.05 -18.84
N ASP A 39 11.93 -10.87 -19.36
CA ASP A 39 12.55 -9.81 -18.57
C ASP A 39 11.58 -9.14 -17.59
N ASP A 40 10.26 -9.25 -17.79
CA ASP A 40 9.23 -8.75 -16.87
C ASP A 40 8.22 -9.88 -16.60
N TYR A 41 8.29 -10.48 -15.40
CA TYR A 41 7.37 -11.52 -14.97
C TYR A 41 6.42 -10.98 -13.90
N THR A 42 5.12 -11.00 -14.21
CA THR A 42 4.06 -10.56 -13.30
C THR A 42 3.72 -11.67 -12.30
N CYS A 43 3.91 -11.39 -11.03
CA CYS A 43 3.51 -12.23 -9.90
C CYS A 43 2.04 -11.98 -9.53
N LEU A 44 1.46 -12.85 -8.69
CA LEU A 44 0.17 -12.62 -8.05
C LEU A 44 0.23 -11.44 -7.06
N ALA A 45 -0.89 -10.74 -6.92
CA ALA A 45 -0.99 -9.62 -6.00
C ALA A 45 -0.92 -10.12 -4.53
N PRO A 46 -0.44 -9.28 -3.59
CA PRO A 46 -0.40 -9.66 -2.17
C PRO A 46 -1.76 -10.12 -1.61
N TYR A 47 -2.86 -9.53 -2.07
CA TYR A 47 -4.21 -9.97 -1.71
C TYR A 47 -4.44 -11.46 -2.05
N GLU A 48 -4.03 -11.86 -3.24
CA GLU A 48 -4.25 -13.21 -3.76
C GLU A 48 -3.38 -14.23 -3.03
N THR A 49 -2.13 -13.89 -2.74
CA THR A 49 -1.20 -14.81 -2.06
C THR A 49 -1.50 -14.91 -0.57
N VAL A 50 -1.75 -13.80 0.12
CA VAL A 50 -1.94 -13.80 1.59
C VAL A 50 -3.34 -14.23 2.00
N LEU A 51 -4.39 -13.78 1.30
CA LEU A 51 -5.77 -14.06 1.71
C LEU A 51 -6.36 -15.24 0.93
N LEU A 52 -6.05 -15.37 -0.35
CA LEU A 52 -6.62 -16.43 -1.21
C LEU A 52 -5.68 -17.63 -1.39
N HIS A 53 -4.47 -17.60 -0.81
CA HIS A 53 -3.49 -18.68 -0.88
C HIS A 53 -3.14 -19.06 -2.34
N GLY A 54 -3.11 -18.04 -3.22
CA GLY A 54 -2.73 -18.20 -4.62
C GLY A 54 -1.26 -18.61 -4.78
N ASP A 55 -1.00 -19.49 -5.73
CA ASP A 55 0.34 -20.00 -6.03
C ASP A 55 1.00 -19.19 -7.15
N ASN A 56 2.18 -18.65 -6.87
CA ASN A 56 3.02 -17.92 -7.84
C ASN A 56 3.81 -18.82 -8.79
N THR A 57 3.72 -20.14 -8.62
CA THR A 57 4.43 -21.10 -9.46
C THR A 57 4.01 -20.93 -10.92
N PRO A 58 4.97 -20.75 -11.85
CA PRO A 58 4.66 -20.58 -13.26
C PRO A 58 3.90 -21.80 -13.81
N GLY A 59 2.69 -21.59 -14.36
CA GLY A 59 1.90 -22.68 -14.95
C GLY A 59 2.55 -23.29 -16.21
N GLY A 60 2.22 -24.54 -16.55
CA GLY A 60 2.79 -25.26 -17.70
C GLY A 60 4.00 -26.12 -17.34
N GLU A 61 4.87 -26.41 -18.32
CA GLU A 61 6.15 -27.11 -18.06
C GLU A 61 6.98 -26.25 -17.09
N PRO A 62 7.40 -26.81 -15.94
CA PRO A 62 8.10 -26.04 -14.92
C PRO A 62 9.46 -25.58 -15.47
N PRO A 63 9.72 -24.26 -15.52
CA PRO A 63 11.02 -23.78 -15.96
C PRO A 63 12.09 -24.18 -14.95
N GLN A 64 13.36 -24.22 -15.40
CA GLN A 64 14.49 -24.62 -14.55
C GLN A 64 14.66 -23.72 -13.31
N ASP A 65 14.16 -22.48 -13.37
CA ASP A 65 14.18 -21.49 -12.30
C ASP A 65 12.81 -21.30 -11.60
N ALA A 66 11.87 -22.24 -11.73
CA ALA A 66 10.52 -22.12 -11.16
C ALA A 66 10.51 -21.78 -9.66
N VAL A 67 11.38 -22.43 -8.88
CA VAL A 67 11.53 -22.16 -7.45
C VAL A 67 12.06 -20.76 -7.20
N ALA A 68 13.08 -20.34 -7.96
CA ALA A 68 13.64 -18.99 -7.83
C ALA A 68 12.66 -17.89 -8.27
N ILE A 69 11.76 -18.16 -9.22
CA ILE A 69 10.67 -17.26 -9.59
C ILE A 69 9.66 -17.16 -8.43
N HIS A 70 9.23 -18.30 -7.88
CA HIS A 70 8.30 -18.35 -6.75
C HIS A 70 8.83 -17.56 -5.55
N ASP A 71 10.05 -17.84 -5.09
CA ASP A 71 10.66 -17.18 -3.94
C ASP A 71 10.79 -15.66 -4.14
N ARG A 72 11.15 -15.22 -5.35
CA ARG A 72 11.25 -13.80 -5.69
C ARG A 72 9.88 -13.13 -5.72
N CYS A 73 8.86 -13.81 -6.25
CA CYS A 73 7.49 -13.32 -6.22
C CYS A 73 6.95 -13.21 -4.80
N GLU A 74 7.24 -14.19 -3.93
CA GLU A 74 6.85 -14.15 -2.52
C GLU A 74 7.52 -12.97 -1.80
N ALA A 75 8.83 -12.78 -2.00
CA ALA A 75 9.56 -11.63 -1.43
C ALA A 75 9.03 -10.27 -1.94
N ALA A 76 8.72 -10.16 -3.23
CA ALA A 76 8.15 -8.95 -3.80
C ALA A 76 6.75 -8.66 -3.24
N GLY A 77 5.91 -9.69 -3.10
CA GLY A 77 4.59 -9.60 -2.49
C GLY A 77 4.64 -9.19 -1.02
N ALA A 78 5.51 -9.83 -0.22
CA ALA A 78 5.72 -9.51 1.19
C ALA A 78 6.14 -8.04 1.38
N ARG A 79 7.11 -7.56 0.59
CA ARG A 79 7.56 -6.17 0.64
C ARG A 79 6.43 -5.18 0.31
N ARG A 80 5.59 -5.47 -0.69
CA ARG A 80 4.43 -4.62 -1.01
C ARG A 80 3.40 -4.64 0.11
N PHE A 81 3.14 -5.79 0.72
CA PHE A 81 2.23 -5.90 1.85
C PHE A 81 2.71 -5.08 3.06
N GLU A 82 4.01 -5.15 3.40
CA GLU A 82 4.59 -4.32 4.46
C GLU A 82 4.41 -2.82 4.19
N LEU A 83 4.66 -2.37 2.96
CA LEU A 83 4.44 -0.98 2.55
C LEU A 83 2.96 -0.60 2.63
N ALA A 84 2.05 -1.51 2.27
CA ALA A 84 0.62 -1.28 2.37
C ALA A 84 0.17 -1.10 3.83
N VAL A 85 0.67 -1.94 4.75
CA VAL A 85 0.40 -1.83 6.18
C VAL A 85 0.93 -0.51 6.73
N ALA A 86 2.15 -0.11 6.36
CA ALA A 86 2.73 1.17 6.75
C ALA A 86 1.90 2.36 6.24
N ALA A 87 1.47 2.33 4.98
CA ALA A 87 0.61 3.36 4.40
C ALA A 87 -0.77 3.42 5.07
N ALA A 88 -1.37 2.27 5.37
CA ALA A 88 -2.63 2.18 6.10
C ALA A 88 -2.51 2.77 7.52
N ALA A 89 -1.48 2.40 8.28
CA ALA A 89 -1.22 2.97 9.60
C ALA A 89 -1.00 4.50 9.52
N GLY A 90 -0.21 4.96 8.55
CA GLY A 90 0.02 6.39 8.29
C GLY A 90 -1.29 7.13 7.98
N SER A 91 -2.20 6.53 7.21
CA SER A 91 -3.51 7.10 6.90
C SER A 91 -4.34 7.37 8.15
N VAL A 92 -4.33 6.46 9.12
CA VAL A 92 -5.07 6.58 10.38
C VAL A 92 -4.49 7.71 11.24
N VAL A 93 -3.17 7.79 11.36
CA VAL A 93 -2.50 8.86 12.10
C VAL A 93 -2.82 10.23 11.51
N LEU A 94 -2.77 10.35 10.18
CA LEU A 94 -3.11 11.59 9.48
C LEU A 94 -4.58 11.98 9.65
N LEU A 95 -5.49 11.00 9.62
CA LEU A 95 -6.92 11.23 9.84
C LEU A 95 -7.16 11.81 11.24
N LEU A 96 -6.62 11.16 12.28
CA LEU A 96 -6.77 11.59 13.66
C LEU A 96 -6.16 12.98 13.87
N GLY A 97 -4.97 13.23 13.32
CA GLY A 97 -4.34 14.56 13.35
C GLY A 97 -5.21 15.63 12.68
N GLY A 98 -5.78 15.34 11.51
CA GLY A 98 -6.69 16.24 10.79
C GLY A 98 -7.96 16.56 11.58
N VAL A 99 -8.56 15.55 12.23
CA VAL A 99 -9.73 15.72 13.10
C VAL A 99 -9.41 16.60 14.30
N VAL A 100 -8.32 16.32 15.02
CA VAL A 100 -7.89 17.11 16.19
C VAL A 100 -7.63 18.57 15.82
N VAL A 101 -6.94 18.82 14.71
CA VAL A 101 -6.68 20.20 14.23
C VAL A 101 -7.98 20.92 13.87
N ARG A 102 -8.93 20.21 13.24
CA ARG A 102 -10.24 20.76 12.89
C ARG A 102 -11.08 21.12 14.11
N GLU A 103 -11.06 20.29 15.16
CA GLU A 103 -11.77 20.60 16.40
C GLU A 103 -11.16 21.79 17.14
N ARG A 104 -9.83 21.89 17.19
CA ARG A 104 -9.16 23.06 17.75
C ARG A 104 -9.53 24.36 17.04
N ASP A 105 -9.58 24.35 15.72
CA ASP A 105 -10.03 25.50 14.93
C ASP A 105 -11.46 25.93 15.27
N ARG A 106 -12.40 24.97 15.41
CA ARG A 106 -13.78 25.26 15.83
C ARG A 106 -13.86 25.90 17.22
N HIS A 107 -13.09 25.39 18.19
CA HIS A 107 -13.08 25.95 19.53
C HIS A 107 -12.43 27.33 19.61
N SER A 108 -11.43 27.60 18.77
CA SER A 108 -10.83 28.93 18.67
C SER A 108 -11.82 29.97 18.13
N VAL A 109 -12.68 29.60 17.19
CA VAL A 109 -13.72 30.50 16.65
C VAL A 109 -14.86 30.72 17.66
N ALA A 110 -15.27 29.70 18.41
CA ALA A 110 -16.40 29.80 19.35
C ALA A 110 -16.12 30.65 20.62
N ARG A 111 -14.86 31.04 20.88
CA ARG A 111 -14.49 31.89 22.04
C ARG A 111 -14.44 33.39 21.71
N TYR A 112 -14.60 33.76 20.44
CA TYR A 112 -14.69 35.14 19.97
C TYR A 112 -16.13 35.47 19.59
#